data_AF-A0AAN8T0N7-F1
#
_entry.id   AF-A0AAN8T0N7-F1
#
_cell.length_a   1.000
_cell.length_b   1.000
_cell.length_c   1.000
_cell.angle_alpha   90.00
_cell.angle_beta   90.00
_cell.angle_gamma   90.00
#
_symmetry.space_group_name_H-M   'P 1'
#
loop_
_entity.id
_entity.type
_entity.pdbx_description
1 polymer ?
#
loop_
_entity_poly.entity_id
_entity_poly.type
_entity_poly.pdbx_seq_one_letter_code
_entity_poly.pdbx_strand_id
1 'polypeptide(L)'
;MFLCITSKWKFDNVIDSIKVILNALSFVGALLLLCIGFSKETEYDETFYKPLQEFEDGIITPFANGGFLGKLSFWWLNPLMKKGKSKILEDEDVPYLRSADGAGTCFDLFYEKVDMLKRKDHLGKPSILMAILLCHKKSILISGGLL
;
A
#
# COMPACT_ATOMS: atom_id res chain seq x y z
N MET A 1 26.77 -28.69 -41.22
CA MET A 1 25.42 -28.11 -41.02
C MET A 1 24.76 -28.60 -39.73
N PHE A 2 24.79 -29.90 -39.41
CA PHE A 2 24.15 -30.47 -38.21
C PHE A 2 24.69 -29.96 -36.85
N LEU A 3 25.98 -29.64 -36.74
CA LEU A 3 26.61 -29.17 -35.49
C LEU A 3 26.15 -27.76 -35.05
N CYS A 4 25.70 -26.90 -35.98
CA CYS A 4 25.18 -25.56 -35.62
C CYS A 4 23.72 -25.61 -35.13
N ILE A 5 22.97 -26.65 -35.48
CA ILE A 5 21.56 -26.82 -35.08
C ILE A 5 21.52 -27.38 -33.66
N THR A 6 22.40 -28.32 -33.32
CA THR A 6 22.50 -28.86 -31.95
C THR A 6 23.04 -27.85 -30.96
N SER A 7 23.95 -26.95 -31.36
CA SER A 7 24.45 -25.88 -30.48
C SER A 7 23.39 -24.80 -30.19
N LYS A 8 22.59 -24.39 -31.18
CA LYS A 8 21.48 -23.46 -30.98
C LYS A 8 20.41 -24.04 -30.04
N TRP A 9 19.99 -25.29 -30.28
CA TRP A 9 18.99 -25.94 -29.43
C TRP A 9 19.47 -26.12 -27.98
N LYS A 10 20.76 -26.42 -27.79
CA LYS A 10 21.39 -26.48 -26.46
C LYS A 10 21.42 -25.10 -25.78
N PHE A 11 21.69 -24.03 -26.54
CA PHE A 11 21.76 -22.67 -26.01
C PHE A 11 20.38 -22.15 -25.57
N ASP A 12 19.34 -22.36 -26.39
CA ASP A 12 17.98 -21.92 -26.06
C ASP A 12 17.44 -22.61 -24.80
N ASN A 13 17.68 -23.93 -24.66
CA ASN A 13 17.33 -24.68 -23.45
C ASN A 13 18.06 -24.18 -22.18
N VAL A 14 19.31 -23.70 -22.32
CA VAL A 14 20.07 -23.14 -21.21
C VAL A 14 19.50 -21.79 -20.79
N ILE A 15 19.14 -20.92 -21.74
CA ILE A 15 18.53 -19.62 -21.45
C ILE A 15 17.16 -19.79 -20.76
N ASP A 16 16.32 -20.71 -21.22
CA ASP A 16 15.03 -21.00 -20.59
C ASP A 16 15.20 -21.54 -19.17
N SER A 17 16.16 -22.45 -18.95
CA SER A 17 16.48 -22.97 -17.62
C SER A 17 16.95 -21.86 -16.67
N ILE A 18 17.81 -20.95 -17.14
CA ILE A 18 18.27 -19.80 -16.35
C ILE A 18 17.10 -18.89 -15.99
N LYS A 19 16.17 -18.66 -16.92
CA LYS A 19 14.99 -17.81 -16.70
C LYS A 19 14.06 -18.39 -15.63
N VAL A 20 13.84 -19.71 -15.65
CA VAL A 20 13.07 -20.41 -14.61
C VAL A 20 13.74 -20.30 -13.25
N ILE A 21 15.06 -20.49 -13.18
CA ILE A 21 15.82 -20.36 -11.93
C ILE A 21 15.77 -18.92 -11.41
N LEU A 22 15.92 -17.92 -12.30
CA LEU A 22 15.86 -16.51 -11.92
C LEU A 22 14.48 -16.12 -11.37
N ASN A 23 13.40 -16.64 -11.99
CA ASN A 23 12.04 -16.44 -11.51
C ASN A 23 11.81 -17.12 -10.15
N ALA A 24 12.29 -18.36 -9.97
CA ALA A 24 12.19 -19.06 -8.70
C ALA A 24 12.98 -18.33 -7.59
N LEU A 25 14.18 -17.84 -7.90
CA LEU A 25 15.02 -17.10 -6.96
C LEU A 25 14.42 -15.74 -6.61
N SER A 26 13.85 -15.04 -7.60
CA SER A 26 13.10 -13.79 -7.40
C SER A 26 11.87 -13.99 -6.52
N PHE A 27 11.15 -15.09 -6.72
CA PHE A 27 9.99 -15.45 -5.90
C PHE A 27 10.38 -15.74 -4.45
N VAL A 28 11.44 -16.52 -4.23
CA VAL A 28 11.98 -16.78 -2.89
C VAL A 28 12.50 -15.49 -2.25
N GLY A 29 13.17 -14.63 -3.01
CA GLY A 29 13.64 -13.33 -2.55
C GLY A 29 12.50 -12.41 -2.13
N ALA A 30 11.42 -12.35 -2.91
CA ALA A 30 10.22 -11.57 -2.58
C ALA A 30 9.55 -12.09 -1.30
N LEU A 31 9.46 -13.42 -1.12
CA LEU A 31 8.91 -14.04 0.08
C LEU A 31 9.78 -13.77 1.32
N LEU A 32 11.11 -13.79 1.17
CA LEU A 32 12.04 -13.45 2.26
C LEU A 32 11.96 -11.98 2.65
N LEU A 33 11.88 -11.06 1.68
CA LEU A 33 11.70 -9.63 1.95
C LEU A 33 10.36 -9.35 2.65
N LEU A 34 9.30 -10.06 2.24
CA LEU A 34 8.00 -10.02 2.90
C LEU A 34 8.13 -10.48 4.37
N CYS A 35 8.78 -11.61 4.62
CA CYS A 35 8.99 -12.13 5.98
C CYS A 35 9.87 -11.21 6.86
N ILE A 36 10.92 -10.59 6.30
CA ILE A 36 11.78 -9.65 7.04
C ILE A 36 11.03 -8.36 7.40
N GLY A 37 10.19 -7.86 6.50
CA GLY A 37 9.29 -6.75 6.79
C GLY A 37 8.31 -7.05 7.93
N PHE A 38 7.89 -8.32 8.06
CA PHE A 38 6.96 -8.78 9.09
C PHE A 38 7.60 -9.13 10.43
N SER A 39 8.84 -9.63 10.45
CA SER A 39 9.53 -9.99 11.70
C SER A 39 9.94 -8.78 12.54
N LYS A 40 9.80 -7.56 12.02
CA LYS A 40 10.05 -6.31 12.74
C LYS A 40 8.80 -5.80 13.45
N GLU A 41 8.03 -6.68 14.06
CA GLU A 41 6.99 -6.28 15.04
C GLU A 41 7.70 -5.91 16.35
N THR A 42 7.96 -4.62 16.51
CA THR A 42 8.29 -4.06 17.82
C THR A 42 7.05 -4.10 18.71
N GLU A 43 7.29 -4.49 19.95
CA GLU A 43 6.41 -4.38 21.10
C GLU A 43 5.58 -3.09 21.08
N TYR A 44 4.25 -3.24 21.14
CA TYR A 44 3.30 -2.14 21.19
C TYR A 44 3.37 -1.50 22.57
N ASP A 45 3.98 -0.33 22.66
CA ASP A 45 3.91 0.54 23.83
C ASP A 45 2.65 1.42 23.71
N GLU A 46 1.70 1.24 24.63
CA GLU A 46 0.40 1.94 24.69
C GLU A 46 0.54 3.46 24.90
N THR A 47 1.75 3.97 25.16
CA THR A 47 1.98 5.36 25.56
C THR A 47 2.09 6.39 24.43
N PHE A 48 2.11 5.97 23.16
CA PHE A 48 2.26 6.88 22.02
C PHE A 48 0.93 7.36 21.45
N TYR A 49 0.06 7.92 22.30
CA TYR A 49 -1.23 8.47 21.87
C TYR A 49 -1.31 9.98 22.11
N LYS A 50 -0.94 10.74 21.08
CA LYS A 50 -1.42 12.11 20.89
C LYS A 50 -2.07 12.17 19.51
N PRO A 51 -3.42 12.27 19.42
CA PRO A 51 -4.06 12.52 18.15
C PRO A 51 -3.49 13.83 17.58
N LEU A 52 -2.91 13.74 16.39
CA LEU A 52 -2.51 14.89 15.60
C LEU A 52 -3.78 15.63 15.23
N GLN A 53 -4.05 16.72 15.95
CA GLN A 53 -5.00 17.79 15.68
C GLN A 53 -6.27 17.34 14.96
N GLU A 54 -7.36 17.15 15.72
CA GLU A 54 -8.69 16.92 15.17
C GLU A 54 -9.01 18.00 14.12
N PHE A 55 -9.22 17.55 12.87
CA PHE A 55 -9.66 18.40 11.78
C PHE A 55 -11.15 18.71 11.96
N GLU A 56 -11.56 19.95 11.67
CA GLU A 56 -12.98 20.28 11.58
C GLU A 56 -13.64 19.43 10.49
N ASP A 57 -14.68 18.70 10.89
CA ASP A 57 -15.59 17.99 10.00
C ASP A 57 -16.24 18.99 9.03
N GLY A 58 -15.66 19.15 7.84
CA GLY A 58 -16.17 20.10 6.85
C GLY A 58 -15.16 20.59 5.82
N ILE A 59 -13.87 20.35 5.99
CA ILE A 59 -12.86 20.75 4.99
C ILE A 59 -12.99 19.86 3.75
N ILE A 60 -13.69 20.37 2.74
CA ILE A 60 -13.84 19.70 1.45
C ILE A 60 -12.54 19.87 0.66
N THR A 61 -11.76 18.79 0.58
CA THR A 61 -10.53 18.79 -0.23
C THR A 61 -10.86 18.83 -1.72
N PRO A 62 -10.01 19.43 -2.58
CA PRO A 62 -10.20 19.40 -4.03
C PRO A 62 -10.30 17.96 -4.58
N PHE A 63 -9.59 17.04 -3.93
CA PHE A 63 -9.71 15.60 -4.18
C PHE A 63 -11.11 15.08 -3.83
N ALA A 64 -11.66 15.40 -2.66
CA ALA A 64 -12.99 14.95 -2.25
C ALA A 64 -14.10 15.46 -3.18
N ASN A 65 -14.02 16.74 -3.57
CA ASN A 65 -14.99 17.41 -4.45
C ASN A 65 -14.92 16.95 -5.93
N GLY A 66 -13.79 16.36 -6.34
CA GLY A 66 -13.60 15.91 -7.72
C GLY A 66 -14.56 14.78 -8.12
N GLY A 67 -15.12 14.86 -9.34
CA GLY A 67 -15.83 13.75 -9.96
C GLY A 67 -14.91 12.55 -10.25
N PHE A 68 -15.49 11.40 -10.59
CA PHE A 68 -14.73 10.15 -10.82
C PHE A 68 -13.60 10.32 -11.85
N LEU A 69 -13.90 10.92 -13.01
CA LEU A 69 -12.88 11.20 -14.02
C LEU A 69 -11.83 12.21 -13.55
N GLY A 70 -12.23 13.20 -12.74
CA GLY A 70 -11.29 14.19 -12.19
C GLY A 70 -10.33 13.57 -11.16
N LYS A 71 -10.80 12.60 -10.39
CA LYS A 71 -9.96 11.78 -9.49
C LYS A 71 -9.01 10.89 -10.28
N LEU A 72 -9.50 10.18 -11.30
CA LEU A 72 -8.69 9.30 -12.14
C LEU A 72 -7.63 10.04 -12.98
N SER A 73 -7.99 11.19 -13.54
CA SER A 73 -7.09 12.02 -14.38
C SER A 73 -6.23 12.99 -13.57
N PHE A 74 -6.31 12.95 -12.23
CA PHE A 74 -5.61 13.87 -11.33
C PHE A 74 -5.90 15.36 -11.60
N TRP A 75 -7.04 15.68 -12.20
CA TRP A 75 -7.41 17.05 -12.58
C TRP A 75 -7.49 18.00 -11.37
N TRP A 76 -7.85 17.47 -10.21
CA TRP A 76 -7.90 18.21 -8.94
C TRP A 76 -6.55 18.79 -8.49
N LEU A 77 -5.44 18.27 -9.01
CA LEU A 77 -4.08 18.74 -8.69
C LEU A 77 -3.65 19.93 -9.55
N ASN A 78 -4.35 20.21 -10.66
CA ASN A 78 -4.00 21.27 -11.61
C ASN A 78 -3.87 22.68 -10.98
N PRO A 79 -4.73 23.11 -10.04
CA PRO A 79 -4.55 24.38 -9.34
C PRO A 79 -3.21 24.45 -8.56
N LEU A 80 -2.82 23.35 -7.91
CA LEU A 80 -1.56 23.27 -7.16
C LEU A 80 -0.36 23.36 -8.10
N MET A 81 -0.41 22.67 -9.25
CA MET A 81 0.64 22.73 -10.27
C MET A 81 0.82 24.13 -10.86
N LYS A 82 -0.27 24.86 -11.10
CA LYS A 82 -0.21 26.24 -11.58
C LYS A 82 0.39 27.17 -10.52
N LYS A 83 0.00 27.00 -9.25
CA LYS A 83 0.49 27.79 -8.12
C LYS A 83 1.99 27.57 -7.89
N GLY A 84 2.43 26.31 -7.89
CA GLY A 84 3.85 25.93 -7.77
C GLY A 84 4.73 26.38 -8.94
N LYS A 85 4.16 26.64 -10.11
CA LYS A 85 4.88 27.28 -11.23
C LYS A 85 5.10 28.78 -10.98
N SER A 86 4.18 29.45 -10.28
CA SER A 86 4.22 30.88 -10.05
C SER A 86 4.98 31.31 -8.80
N LYS A 87 4.94 30.48 -7.74
CA LYS A 87 5.65 30.71 -6.48
C LYS A 87 6.12 29.38 -5.88
N ILE A 88 7.08 29.46 -4.97
CA ILE A 88 7.40 28.33 -4.08
C ILE A 88 6.16 28.04 -3.23
N LEU A 89 5.77 26.77 -3.17
CA LEU A 89 4.63 26.34 -2.37
C LEU A 89 5.01 26.40 -0.88
N GLU A 90 4.10 26.95 -0.10
CA GLU A 90 4.16 26.97 1.36
C GLU A 90 3.21 25.90 1.93
N ASP A 91 3.36 25.54 3.21
CA ASP A 91 2.56 24.47 3.83
C ASP A 91 1.04 24.73 3.76
N GLU A 92 0.64 26.00 3.83
CA GLU A 92 -0.75 26.46 3.68
C GLU A 92 -1.33 26.25 2.27
N ASP A 93 -0.47 26.08 1.26
CA ASP A 93 -0.89 25.84 -0.12
C ASP A 93 -1.17 24.35 -0.39
N VAL A 94 -0.68 23.46 0.46
CA VAL A 94 -0.82 22.02 0.29
C VAL A 94 -2.22 21.61 0.74
N PRO A 95 -3.02 20.96 -0.13
CA PRO A 95 -4.34 20.52 0.25
C PRO A 95 -4.26 19.43 1.33
N TYR A 96 -5.15 19.52 2.31
CA TYR A 96 -5.27 18.51 3.35
C TYR A 96 -5.62 17.13 2.79
N LEU A 97 -5.26 16.10 3.56
CA LEU A 97 -5.69 14.73 3.32
C LEU A 97 -7.21 14.62 3.49
N ARG A 98 -7.82 13.66 2.79
CA ARG A 98 -9.21 13.30 3.03
C ARG A 98 -9.33 12.74 4.46
N SER A 99 -10.44 13.03 5.16
CA SER A 99 -10.67 12.52 6.52
C SER A 99 -10.51 11.00 6.66
N ALA A 100 -10.88 10.23 5.63
CA ALA A 100 -10.72 8.77 5.59
C ALA A 100 -9.26 8.30 5.58
N ASP A 101 -8.34 9.13 5.08
CA ASP A 101 -6.92 8.83 4.96
C ASP A 101 -6.10 9.46 6.11
N GLY A 102 -6.78 10.10 7.08
CA GLY A 102 -6.16 10.68 8.27
C GLY A 102 -5.68 9.61 9.25
N ALA A 103 -4.65 9.94 10.03
CA ALA A 103 -4.04 9.02 10.99
C ALA A 103 -5.03 8.55 12.07
N GLY A 104 -5.88 9.46 12.59
CA GLY A 104 -6.92 9.12 13.56
C GLY A 104 -7.89 8.09 13.01
N THR A 105 -8.52 8.39 11.87
CA THR A 105 -9.46 7.48 11.20
C THR A 105 -8.84 6.13 10.84
N CYS A 106 -7.59 6.12 10.35
CA CYS A 106 -6.88 4.88 10.04
C CYS A 106 -6.61 4.04 11.30
N PHE A 107 -6.24 4.69 12.39
CA PHE A 107 -6.02 4.00 13.65
C PHE A 107 -7.32 3.44 14.21
N ASP A 108 -8.40 4.22 14.21
CA ASP A 108 -9.69 3.77 14.76
C ASP A 108 -10.17 2.51 14.01
N LEU A 109 -10.03 2.51 12.68
CA LEU A 109 -10.31 1.34 11.85
C LEU A 109 -9.42 0.14 12.22
N PHE A 110 -8.12 0.37 12.41
CA PHE A 110 -7.16 -0.66 12.81
C PHE A 110 -7.52 -1.26 14.17
N TYR A 111 -7.78 -0.40 15.16
CA TYR A 111 -8.11 -0.80 16.52
C TYR A 111 -9.41 -1.62 16.55
N GLU A 112 -10.43 -1.21 15.78
CA GLU A 112 -11.67 -1.97 15.62
C GLU A 112 -11.39 -3.40 15.10
N LYS A 113 -10.49 -3.56 14.12
CA LYS A 113 -10.15 -4.90 13.58
C LYS A 113 -9.32 -5.72 14.56
N VAL A 114 -8.39 -5.10 15.30
CA VAL A 114 -7.64 -5.77 16.36
C VAL A 114 -8.57 -6.27 17.45
N ASP A 115 -9.51 -5.45 17.92
CA ASP A 115 -10.49 -5.84 18.94
C ASP A 115 -11.41 -6.98 18.45
N MET A 116 -11.85 -6.91 17.18
CA MET A 116 -12.61 -8.01 16.57
C MET A 116 -11.81 -9.32 16.54
N LEU A 117 -10.51 -9.28 16.27
CA LEU A 117 -9.63 -10.46 16.28
C LEU A 117 -9.44 -11.01 17.70
N LYS A 118 -9.22 -10.14 18.69
CA LYS A 118 -9.13 -10.53 20.11
C LYS A 118 -10.40 -11.25 20.58
N ARG A 119 -11.58 -10.78 20.16
CA ARG A 119 -12.87 -11.40 20.50
C ARG A 119 -13.08 -12.76 19.85
N LYS A 120 -12.49 -13.00 18.67
CA LYS A 120 -12.61 -14.28 17.95
C LYS A 120 -11.63 -15.33 18.43
N ASP A 121 -10.46 -14.91 18.90
CA ASP A 121 -9.37 -15.80 19.29
C ASP A 121 -9.07 -15.63 20.79
N HIS A 122 -9.86 -16.33 21.62
CA HIS A 122 -9.78 -16.22 23.09
C HIS A 122 -8.44 -16.69 23.68
N LEU A 123 -7.60 -17.39 22.90
CA LEU A 123 -6.37 -18.05 23.36
C LEU A 123 -5.08 -17.49 22.75
N GLY A 124 -5.17 -16.58 21.76
CA GLY A 124 -4.05 -16.18 20.90
C GLY A 124 -3.81 -14.67 20.86
N LYS A 125 -2.54 -14.26 20.70
CA LYS A 125 -2.18 -12.85 20.42
C LYS A 125 -2.75 -12.48 19.03
N PRO A 126 -3.53 -11.39 18.89
CA PRO A 126 -4.07 -11.00 17.61
C PRO A 126 -2.92 -10.69 16.64
N SER A 127 -2.94 -11.34 15.47
CA SER A 127 -1.97 -11.05 14.42
C SER A 127 -2.23 -9.67 13.83
N ILE A 128 -1.26 -8.76 13.95
CA ILE A 128 -1.32 -7.40 13.40
C ILE A 128 -1.50 -7.44 11.89
N LEU A 129 -0.87 -8.40 11.20
CA LEU A 129 -1.01 -8.57 9.76
C LEU A 129 -2.44 -8.88 9.34
N MET A 130 -3.10 -9.76 10.09
CA MET A 130 -4.51 -10.06 9.85
C MET A 130 -5.38 -8.83 10.08
N ALA A 131 -5.07 -8.02 11.09
CA ALA A 131 -5.78 -6.75 11.32
C ALA A 131 -5.62 -5.80 10.11
N ILE A 132 -4.39 -5.63 9.60
CA ILE A 132 -4.10 -4.79 8.43
C ILE A 132 -4.83 -5.30 7.18
N LEU A 133 -4.76 -6.61 6.89
CA LEU A 133 -5.46 -7.23 5.76
C LEU A 133 -6.98 -7.03 5.86
N LEU A 134 -7.56 -7.09 7.07
CA LEU A 134 -8.98 -6.85 7.29
C LEU A 134 -9.37 -5.39 7.11
N CYS A 135 -8.52 -4.43 7.53
CA CYS A 135 -8.76 -2.99 7.34
C CYS A 135 -8.90 -2.65 5.85
N HIS A 136 -8.02 -3.20 5.01
CA HIS A 136 -7.95 -2.88 3.58
C HIS A 136 -8.54 -3.96 2.66
N LYS A 137 -9.26 -4.94 3.20
CA LYS A 137 -9.81 -6.07 2.44
C LYS A 137 -10.60 -5.62 1.20
N LYS A 138 -11.46 -4.60 1.35
CA LYS A 138 -12.26 -4.08 0.22
C LYS A 138 -11.36 -3.49 -0.87
N SER A 139 -10.37 -2.68 -0.50
CA SER A 139 -9.44 -2.07 -1.45
C SER A 139 -8.61 -3.12 -2.17
N ILE A 140 -8.13 -4.13 -1.46
CA ILE A 140 -7.37 -5.26 -2.02
C ILE A 140 -8.23 -6.08 -3.01
N LEU A 141 -9.50 -6.34 -2.68
CA LEU A 141 -10.41 -7.05 -3.57
C LEU A 141 -10.70 -6.27 -4.85
N ILE A 142 -10.87 -4.95 -4.73
CA ILE A 142 -11.13 -4.08 -5.90
C ILE A 142 -9.88 -3.96 -6.77
N SER A 143 -8.70 -3.73 -6.19
CA SER A 143 -7.46 -3.60 -6.95
C SER A 143 -7.01 -4.92 -7.56
N GLY A 144 -7.20 -6.03 -6.86
CA GLY A 144 -6.89 -7.37 -7.36
C GLY A 144 -7.87 -7.88 -8.43
N GLY A 145 -9.14 -7.46 -8.39
CA GLY A 145 -10.13 -7.82 -9.41
C GLY A 145 -10.09 -6.94 -10.67
N LEU A 146 -9.35 -5.83 -10.65
CA LEU A 146 -9.14 -4.94 -11.79
C LEU A 146 -7.91 -5.32 -12.65
N LEU A 147 -7.21 -6.39 -12.26
CA LEU A 147 -6.01 -6.95 -12.87
C LEU A 147 -6.37 -8.23 -13.65
#